data_AF-A0A7G7W9M4-F1
#
_entry.id   AF-A0A7G7W9M4-F1
#
_cell.length_a   1.000
_cell.length_b   1.000
_cell.length_c   1.000
_cell.angle_alpha   90.00
_cell.angle_beta   90.00
_cell.angle_gamma   90.00
#
_symmetry.space_group_name_H-M   'P 1'
#
loop_
_entity.id
_entity.type
_entity.pdbx_description
1 polymer ?
#
loop_
_entity_poly.entity_id
_entity_poly.type
_entity_poly.pdbx_seq_one_letter_code
_entity_poly.pdbx_strand_id
1 'polypeptide(L)'
;MSQPVTSTTEFFDGLTAELVALRDVTQQRFKALTDDQLNRRPSPDKWSVGQCLEHLNIVGGLYLPTITRKLKQAQERGSKPASTVKHGYIGRKMTEALRVPPTQKAIKTPQQFAPSGSRLPRTVVEVFSRQLDELLNLLEQARQVNANAVRIPNPIIPLLWPRLTDVAEMMVVHIKRHVAQAERVLDSRAATS
;
A
#
# COMPACT_ATOMS: atom_id res chain seq x y z
N MET A 1 18.24 -16.03 15.00
CA MET A 1 18.92 -15.85 13.71
C MET A 1 18.83 -14.38 13.33
N SER A 2 19.96 -13.68 13.29
CA SER A 2 20.02 -12.30 12.81
C SER A 2 19.65 -12.29 11.32
N GLN A 3 18.70 -11.43 10.94
CA GLN A 3 18.33 -11.27 9.54
C GLN A 3 19.54 -10.77 8.73
N PRO A 4 19.64 -11.15 7.44
CA PRO A 4 20.66 -10.59 6.57
C PRO A 4 20.51 -9.07 6.53
N VAL A 5 21.64 -8.37 6.50
CA VAL A 5 21.68 -6.92 6.41
C VAL A 5 21.25 -6.53 5.00
N THR A 6 20.13 -5.82 4.88
CA THR A 6 19.62 -5.34 3.58
C THR A 6 20.18 -3.95 3.29
N SER A 7 20.74 -3.77 2.08
CA SER A 7 21.16 -2.47 1.59
C SER A 7 19.96 -1.53 1.42
N THR A 8 20.11 -0.26 1.75
CA THR A 8 19.05 0.75 1.53
C THR A 8 18.68 0.87 0.06
N THR A 9 19.67 0.80 -0.83
CA THR A 9 19.44 0.85 -2.28
C THR A 9 18.60 -0.35 -2.72
N GLU A 10 19.04 -1.56 -2.38
CA GLU A 10 18.35 -2.80 -2.74
C GLU A 10 16.91 -2.84 -2.21
N PHE A 11 16.71 -2.41 -0.96
CA PHE A 11 15.40 -2.34 -0.34
C PHE A 11 14.44 -1.44 -1.14
N PHE A 12 14.84 -0.20 -1.42
CA PHE A 12 13.98 0.71 -2.15
C PHE A 12 13.83 0.29 -3.62
N ASP A 13 14.85 -0.29 -4.25
CA ASP A 13 14.75 -0.82 -5.62
C ASP A 13 13.69 -1.91 -5.72
N GLY A 14 13.69 -2.84 -4.76
CA GLY A 14 12.65 -3.87 -4.66
C GLY A 14 11.25 -3.28 -4.51
N LEU A 15 11.08 -2.31 -3.60
CA LEU A 15 9.77 -1.65 -3.40
C LEU A 15 9.31 -0.87 -4.65
N THR A 16 10.22 -0.12 -5.29
CA THR A 16 9.93 0.62 -6.53
C THR A 16 9.54 -0.35 -7.64
N ALA A 17 10.27 -1.45 -7.83
CA ALA A 17 9.95 -2.45 -8.85
C ALA A 17 8.58 -3.09 -8.62
N GLU A 18 8.24 -3.46 -7.37
CA GLU A 18 6.91 -3.98 -7.04
C GLU A 18 5.80 -2.95 -7.34
N LEU A 19 5.99 -1.68 -6.99
CA LEU A 19 4.99 -0.64 -7.26
C LEU A 19 4.82 -0.35 -8.74
N VAL A 20 5.90 -0.38 -9.54
CA VAL A 20 5.81 -0.23 -11.00
C VAL A 20 4.97 -1.38 -11.59
N ALA A 21 5.23 -2.63 -11.17
CA ALA A 21 4.43 -3.76 -11.62
C ALA A 21 2.94 -3.62 -11.23
N LEU A 22 2.64 -3.13 -10.02
CA LEU A 22 1.27 -2.88 -9.55
C LEU A 22 0.59 -1.74 -10.34
N ARG A 23 1.34 -0.71 -10.72
CA ARG A 23 0.85 0.35 -11.60
C ARG A 23 0.50 -0.19 -12.98
N ASP A 24 1.34 -1.05 -13.55
CA ASP A 24 1.10 -1.65 -14.87
C ASP A 24 -0.14 -2.55 -14.86
N VAL A 25 -0.29 -3.39 -13.82
CA VAL A 25 -1.53 -4.19 -13.60
C VAL A 25 -2.76 -3.27 -13.53
N THR A 26 -2.66 -2.16 -12.80
CA THR A 26 -3.77 -1.20 -12.68
C THR A 26 -4.18 -0.61 -14.02
N GLN A 27 -3.20 -0.21 -14.84
CA GLN A 27 -3.45 0.34 -16.18
C GLN A 27 -4.07 -0.71 -17.10
N GLN A 28 -3.56 -1.93 -17.11
CA GLN A 28 -4.00 -2.98 -18.02
C GLN A 28 -5.36 -3.57 -17.64
N ARG A 29 -5.62 -3.73 -16.34
CA ARG A 29 -6.76 -4.52 -15.86
C ARG A 29 -7.93 -3.70 -15.32
N PHE A 30 -7.66 -2.51 -14.77
CA PHE A 30 -8.68 -1.75 -14.04
C PHE A 30 -9.13 -0.47 -14.75
N LYS A 31 -8.25 0.18 -15.53
CA LYS A 31 -8.52 1.48 -16.18
C LYS A 31 -9.72 1.46 -17.13
N ALA A 32 -9.89 0.37 -17.87
CA ALA A 32 -10.96 0.22 -18.86
C ALA A 32 -12.29 -0.26 -18.27
N LEU A 33 -12.34 -0.60 -16.97
CA LEU A 33 -13.55 -1.12 -16.36
C LEU A 33 -14.66 -0.05 -16.32
N THR A 34 -15.88 -0.47 -16.61
CA THR A 34 -17.08 0.36 -16.39
C THR A 34 -17.44 0.43 -14.91
N ASP A 35 -18.26 1.40 -14.52
CA ASP A 35 -18.81 1.49 -13.15
C ASP A 35 -19.48 0.17 -12.73
N ASP A 36 -20.23 -0.47 -13.62
CA ASP A 36 -20.87 -1.76 -13.32
C ASP A 36 -19.85 -2.87 -13.07
N GLN A 37 -18.78 -2.93 -13.87
CA GLN A 37 -17.73 -3.91 -13.68
C GLN A 37 -16.95 -3.67 -12.38
N LEU A 38 -16.72 -2.41 -12.01
CA LEU A 38 -16.06 -2.03 -10.76
C LEU A 38 -16.88 -2.41 -9.52
N ASN A 39 -18.20 -2.29 -9.60
CA ASN A 39 -19.10 -2.50 -8.45
C ASN A 39 -19.65 -3.92 -8.34
N ARG A 40 -19.46 -4.78 -9.35
CA ARG A 40 -19.93 -6.16 -9.31
C ARG A 40 -19.13 -6.97 -8.28
N ARG A 41 -19.83 -7.45 -7.24
CA ARG A 41 -19.26 -8.31 -6.18
C ARG A 41 -19.36 -9.79 -6.57
N PRO A 42 -18.38 -10.63 -6.20
CA PRO A 42 -18.46 -12.07 -6.44
C PRO A 42 -19.43 -12.77 -5.46
N SER A 43 -19.65 -12.20 -4.27
CA SER A 43 -20.68 -12.61 -3.31
C SER A 43 -20.99 -11.44 -2.36
N PRO A 44 -22.11 -11.47 -1.60
CA PRO A 44 -22.49 -10.36 -0.71
C PRO A 44 -21.40 -9.96 0.29
N ASP A 45 -20.66 -10.93 0.83
CA ASP A 45 -19.62 -10.74 1.85
C ASP A 45 -18.22 -10.44 1.29
N LYS A 46 -18.07 -10.37 -0.05
CA LYS A 46 -16.78 -10.16 -0.71
C LYS A 46 -16.75 -8.81 -1.41
N TRP A 47 -15.62 -8.13 -1.33
CA TRP A 47 -15.41 -6.85 -1.99
C TRP A 47 -15.36 -6.99 -3.50
N SER A 48 -15.93 -6.02 -4.20
CA SER A 48 -15.71 -5.82 -5.64
C SER A 48 -14.31 -5.25 -5.93
N VAL A 49 -13.95 -5.11 -7.21
CA VAL A 49 -12.73 -4.41 -7.64
C VAL A 49 -12.72 -2.98 -7.09
N GLY A 50 -13.80 -2.23 -7.33
CA GLY A 50 -13.92 -0.84 -6.87
C GLY A 50 -13.71 -0.72 -5.36
N GLN A 51 -14.31 -1.62 -4.57
CA GLN A 51 -14.16 -1.61 -3.11
C GLN A 51 -12.74 -1.92 -2.65
N CYS A 52 -12.02 -2.81 -3.36
CA CYS A 52 -10.59 -3.03 -3.08
C CYS A 52 -9.77 -1.76 -3.33
N LEU A 53 -10.05 -1.02 -4.41
CA LEU A 53 -9.35 0.22 -4.74
C LEU A 53 -9.73 1.38 -3.81
N GLU A 54 -11.01 1.50 -3.43
CA GLU A 54 -11.47 2.50 -2.46
C GLU A 54 -10.78 2.30 -1.10
N HIS A 55 -10.69 1.05 -0.63
CA HIS A 55 -9.95 0.73 0.59
C HIS A 55 -8.50 1.23 0.54
N LEU A 56 -7.80 0.96 -0.57
CA LEU A 56 -6.43 1.42 -0.77
C LEU A 56 -6.36 2.96 -0.82
N ASN A 57 -7.32 3.62 -1.47
CA ASN A 57 -7.39 5.07 -1.53
C ASN A 57 -7.57 5.72 -0.15
N ILE A 58 -8.40 5.12 0.71
CA ILE A 58 -8.60 5.58 2.09
C ILE A 58 -7.30 5.46 2.88
N VAL A 59 -6.63 4.31 2.80
CA VAL A 59 -5.38 4.07 3.52
C VAL A 59 -4.27 5.00 3.03
N GLY A 60 -4.09 5.13 1.71
CA GLY A 60 -3.12 6.05 1.13
C GLY A 60 -3.42 7.51 1.46
N GLY A 61 -4.69 7.92 1.48
CA GLY A 61 -5.11 9.26 1.87
C GLY A 61 -4.72 9.65 3.31
N LEU A 62 -4.52 8.67 4.19
CA LEU A 62 -4.09 8.89 5.57
C LEU A 62 -2.55 8.86 5.72
N TYR A 63 -1.87 7.99 4.97
CA TYR A 63 -0.43 7.81 5.08
C TYR A 63 0.37 8.78 4.22
N LEU A 64 0.03 8.96 2.94
CA LEU A 64 0.84 9.71 1.98
C LEU A 64 1.08 11.17 2.44
N PRO A 65 0.07 11.94 2.87
CA PRO A 65 0.31 13.32 3.35
C PRO A 65 1.24 13.39 4.57
N THR A 66 1.18 12.36 5.43
CA THR A 66 2.05 12.26 6.61
C THR A 66 3.48 11.90 6.23
N ILE A 67 3.67 10.98 5.29
CA ILE A 67 4.99 10.62 4.76
C ILE A 67 5.63 11.83 4.08
N THR A 68 4.91 12.52 3.19
CA THR A 68 5.35 13.75 2.52
C THR A 68 5.87 14.78 3.52
N ARG A 69 5.07 15.09 4.56
CA ARG A 69 5.46 16.04 5.60
C ARG A 69 6.72 15.59 6.36
N LYS A 70 6.81 14.31 6.71
CA LYS A 70 7.93 13.76 7.49
C LYS A 70 9.23 13.68 6.68
N LEU A 71 9.15 13.40 5.39
CA LEU A 71 10.27 13.44 4.47
C LEU A 71 10.80 14.87 4.28
N LYS A 72 9.91 15.82 4.01
CA LYS A 72 10.26 17.24 3.91
C LYS A 72 10.98 17.73 5.17
N GLN A 73 10.45 17.43 6.35
CA GLN A 73 11.10 17.77 7.62
C GLN A 73 12.48 17.13 7.79
N ALA A 74 12.68 15.90 7.32
CA ALA A 74 13.97 15.23 7.39
C ALA A 74 15.00 15.88 6.45
N GLN A 75 14.57 16.24 5.24
CA GLN A 75 15.39 16.94 4.25
C GLN A 75 15.81 18.33 4.76
N GLU A 76 14.86 19.12 5.28
CA GLU A 76 15.11 20.44 5.87
C GLU A 76 16.12 20.40 7.03
N ARG A 77 16.16 19.28 7.77
CA ARG A 77 17.12 19.04 8.86
C ARG A 77 18.47 18.51 8.38
N GLY A 78 18.70 18.42 7.06
CA GLY A 78 19.95 17.93 6.49
C GLY A 78 20.17 16.43 6.67
N SER A 79 19.10 15.62 6.81
CA SER A 79 19.21 14.17 6.92
C SER A 79 19.95 13.58 5.72
N LYS A 80 20.78 12.55 5.97
CA LYS A 80 21.55 11.83 4.97
C LYS A 80 21.16 10.36 4.94
N PRO A 81 21.19 9.69 3.78
CA PRO A 81 20.82 8.28 3.69
C PRO A 81 21.69 7.40 4.57
N ALA A 82 21.08 6.35 5.12
CA ALA A 82 21.80 5.26 5.77
C ALA A 82 22.15 4.20 4.71
N SER A 83 23.27 3.48 4.88
CA SER A 83 23.67 2.41 3.95
C SER A 83 22.79 1.15 4.05
N THR A 84 22.17 0.91 5.20
CA THR A 84 21.40 -0.31 5.48
C THR A 84 20.05 0.01 6.11
N VAL A 85 19.03 -0.80 5.81
CA VAL A 85 17.69 -0.68 6.38
C VAL A 85 17.59 -1.32 7.76
N LYS A 86 16.80 -0.70 8.62
CA LYS A 86 16.39 -1.21 9.93
C LYS A 86 14.89 -1.33 9.97
N HIS A 87 14.41 -2.47 10.44
CA HIS A 87 13.00 -2.70 10.74
C HIS A 87 12.74 -2.64 12.24
N GLY A 88 11.65 -1.99 12.63
CA GLY A 88 11.14 -2.07 13.99
C GLY A 88 10.37 -3.38 14.21
N TYR A 89 10.37 -3.91 15.44
CA TYR A 89 9.64 -5.14 15.76
C TYR A 89 8.14 -5.03 15.42
N ILE A 90 7.50 -3.93 15.81
CA ILE A 90 6.07 -3.72 15.58
C ILE A 90 5.78 -3.52 14.09
N GLY A 91 6.56 -2.67 13.41
CA GLY A 91 6.40 -2.40 11.98
C GLY A 91 6.53 -3.66 11.15
N ARG A 92 7.57 -4.45 11.41
CA ARG A 92 7.74 -5.78 10.81
C ARG A 92 6.54 -6.68 11.06
N LYS A 93 6.07 -6.79 12.30
CA LYS A 93 4.92 -7.64 12.64
C LYS A 93 3.65 -7.22 11.87
N MET A 94 3.45 -5.93 11.64
CA MET A 94 2.35 -5.42 10.82
C MET A 94 2.50 -5.86 9.35
N THR A 95 3.68 -5.69 8.76
CA THR A 95 3.96 -6.11 7.39
C THR A 95 3.79 -7.62 7.21
N GLU A 96 4.35 -8.43 8.10
CA GLU A 96 4.25 -9.89 8.05
C GLU A 96 2.79 -10.36 8.16
N ALA A 97 1.98 -9.70 9.00
CA ALA A 97 0.57 -10.02 9.10
C ALA A 97 -0.16 -9.85 7.75
N LEU A 98 0.22 -8.86 6.94
CA LEU A 98 -0.36 -8.63 5.61
C LEU A 98 0.11 -9.65 4.57
N ARG A 99 1.31 -10.22 4.74
CA ARG A 99 1.85 -11.28 3.87
C ARG A 99 1.13 -12.62 4.06
N VAL A 100 0.55 -12.87 5.25
CA VAL A 100 -0.20 -14.12 5.51
C VAL A 100 -1.41 -14.23 4.58
N PRO A 101 -1.56 -15.32 3.80
CA PRO A 101 -2.67 -15.48 2.88
C PRO A 101 -4.04 -15.33 3.55
N PRO A 102 -5.04 -14.71 2.90
CA PRO A 102 -6.39 -14.62 3.44
C PRO A 102 -7.02 -15.97 3.81
N THR A 103 -6.62 -17.04 3.10
CA THR A 103 -7.05 -18.42 3.35
C THR A 103 -6.54 -18.97 4.67
N GLN A 104 -5.41 -18.48 5.17
CA GLN A 104 -4.81 -18.90 6.43
C GLN A 104 -5.25 -18.01 7.59
N LYS A 105 -5.43 -16.70 7.34
CA LYS A 105 -5.86 -15.76 8.39
C LYS A 105 -6.68 -14.61 7.83
N ALA A 106 -7.92 -14.50 8.30
CA ALA A 106 -8.75 -13.33 8.08
C ALA A 106 -8.23 -12.16 8.94
N ILE A 107 -7.90 -11.05 8.28
CA ILE A 107 -7.58 -9.79 8.94
C ILE A 107 -8.84 -8.95 8.91
N LYS A 108 -9.38 -8.61 10.10
CA LYS A 108 -10.51 -7.70 10.18
C LYS A 108 -10.06 -6.29 9.80
N THR A 109 -10.63 -5.75 8.74
CA THR A 109 -10.43 -4.35 8.36
C THR A 109 -11.11 -3.45 9.39
N PRO A 110 -10.38 -2.51 10.02
CA PRO A 110 -10.99 -1.49 10.86
C PRO A 110 -12.06 -0.72 10.09
N GLN A 111 -13.19 -0.41 10.73
CA GLN A 111 -14.33 0.24 10.05
C GLN A 111 -13.93 1.56 9.35
N GLN A 112 -13.00 2.31 9.94
CA GLN A 112 -12.45 3.54 9.34
C GLN A 112 -11.73 3.34 7.99
N PHE A 113 -11.32 2.11 7.67
CA PHE A 113 -10.74 1.75 6.39
C PHE A 113 -11.71 0.95 5.51
N ALA A 114 -12.92 0.68 5.98
CA ALA A 114 -13.88 -0.08 5.20
C ALA A 114 -14.33 0.76 3.99
N PRO A 115 -14.49 0.13 2.81
CA PRO A 115 -15.15 0.74 1.67
C PRO A 115 -16.52 1.31 2.06
N SER A 116 -16.94 2.42 1.45
CA SER A 116 -18.18 3.14 1.82
C SER A 116 -19.44 2.30 1.63
N GLY A 117 -19.36 1.24 0.82
CA GLY A 117 -20.51 0.41 0.43
C GLY A 117 -21.39 1.07 -0.63
N SER A 118 -21.08 2.32 -1.01
CA SER A 118 -21.73 3.05 -2.08
C SER A 118 -21.29 2.56 -3.46
N ARG A 119 -22.03 2.96 -4.50
CA ARG A 119 -21.66 2.69 -5.89
C ARG A 119 -20.49 3.59 -6.28
N LEU A 120 -19.38 2.98 -6.66
CA LEU A 120 -18.13 3.67 -6.95
C LEU A 120 -18.00 4.05 -8.42
N PRO A 121 -17.76 5.33 -8.74
CA PRO A 121 -17.46 5.75 -10.11
C PRO A 121 -16.04 5.33 -10.53
N ARG A 122 -15.79 5.31 -11.84
CA ARG A 122 -14.46 5.09 -12.43
C ARG A 122 -13.33 5.94 -11.86
N THR A 123 -13.64 7.11 -11.31
CA THR A 123 -12.65 7.98 -10.66
C THR A 123 -11.93 7.29 -9.49
N VAL A 124 -12.48 6.23 -8.90
CA VAL A 124 -11.77 5.41 -7.89
C VAL A 124 -10.45 4.84 -8.42
N VAL A 125 -10.41 4.45 -9.70
CA VAL A 125 -9.20 3.91 -10.35
C VAL A 125 -8.19 5.03 -10.61
N GLU A 126 -8.67 6.22 -10.94
CA GLU A 126 -7.83 7.39 -11.19
C GLU A 126 -7.18 7.90 -9.90
N VAL A 127 -7.95 7.96 -8.81
CA VAL A 127 -7.42 8.30 -7.47
C VAL A 127 -6.35 7.30 -7.08
N PHE A 128 -6.62 6.00 -7.27
CA PHE A 128 -5.65 4.96 -6.95
C PHE A 128 -4.38 5.07 -7.79
N SER A 129 -4.51 5.30 -9.09
CA SER A 129 -3.36 5.50 -9.99
C SER A 129 -2.51 6.69 -9.54
N ARG A 130 -3.13 7.82 -9.18
CA ARG A 130 -2.41 9.00 -8.66
C ARG A 130 -1.69 8.70 -7.35
N GLN A 131 -2.29 7.92 -6.45
CA GLN A 131 -1.64 7.53 -5.20
C GLN A 131 -0.46 6.57 -5.41
N LEU A 132 -0.51 5.70 -6.43
CA LEU A 132 0.66 4.88 -6.81
C LEU A 132 1.82 5.75 -7.28
N ASP A 133 1.56 6.75 -8.14
CA ASP A 133 2.58 7.67 -8.63
C ASP A 133 3.14 8.55 -7.50
N GLU A 134 2.28 9.02 -6.58
CA GLU A 134 2.72 9.75 -5.39
C GLU A 134 3.62 8.88 -4.51
N LEU A 135 3.25 7.63 -4.25
CA LEU A 135 4.04 6.72 -3.44
C LEU A 135 5.40 6.43 -4.08
N LEU A 136 5.46 6.22 -5.41
CA LEU A 136 6.72 6.06 -6.14
C LEU A 136 7.65 7.27 -5.94
N ASN A 137 7.11 8.49 -6.09
CA ASN A 137 7.87 9.72 -5.84
C ASN A 137 8.33 9.84 -4.37
N LEU A 138 7.52 9.38 -3.41
CA LEU A 138 7.90 9.38 -1.99
C LEU A 138 8.99 8.35 -1.68
N LEU A 139 9.02 7.19 -2.36
CA LEU A 139 10.13 6.25 -2.23
C LEU A 139 11.43 6.87 -2.72
N GLU A 140 11.41 7.58 -3.85
CA GLU A 140 12.60 8.28 -4.36
C GLU A 140 13.11 9.35 -3.39
N GLN A 141 12.21 10.11 -2.78
CA GLN A 141 12.58 11.06 -1.73
C GLN A 141 13.11 10.36 -0.47
N ALA A 142 12.54 9.22 -0.10
CA ALA A 142 12.95 8.44 1.07
C ALA A 142 14.39 7.90 0.93
N ARG A 143 14.84 7.60 -0.30
CA ARG A 143 16.23 7.22 -0.60
C ARG A 143 17.25 8.32 -0.24
N GLN A 144 16.82 9.58 -0.19
CA GLN A 144 17.71 10.72 0.03
C GLN A 144 17.89 11.09 1.51
N VAL A 145 17.20 10.40 2.42
CA VAL A 145 17.23 10.68 3.87
C VAL A 145 17.50 9.41 4.68
N ASN A 146 17.80 9.56 5.96
CA ASN A 146 17.87 8.43 6.87
C ASN A 146 16.46 7.89 7.16
N ALA A 147 15.93 7.03 6.28
CA ALA A 147 14.59 6.43 6.43
C ALA A 147 14.43 5.63 7.74
N ASN A 148 15.53 5.14 8.33
CA ASN A 148 15.49 4.48 9.64
C ASN A 148 15.14 5.46 10.77
N ALA A 149 15.50 6.74 10.64
CA ALA A 149 15.28 7.77 11.66
C ALA A 149 13.90 8.45 11.52
N VAL A 150 13.32 8.44 10.32
CA VAL A 150 12.00 9.02 10.07
C VAL A 150 10.92 8.15 10.73
N ARG A 151 10.06 8.78 11.53
CA ARG A 151 8.95 8.12 12.24
C ARG A 151 7.61 8.59 11.70
N ILE A 152 6.78 7.63 11.30
CA ILE A 152 5.46 7.87 10.70
C ILE A 152 4.40 7.50 11.73
N PRO A 153 3.62 8.47 12.25
CA PRO A 153 2.51 8.18 13.15
C PRO A 153 1.47 7.25 12.49
N ASN A 154 1.07 6.21 13.21
CA ASN A 154 -0.01 5.34 12.77
C ASN A 154 -1.35 6.10 12.87
N PRO A 155 -2.22 6.05 11.85
CA PRO A 155 -3.49 6.77 11.84
C PRO A 155 -4.54 6.18 12.78
N ILE A 156 -4.41 4.93 13.21
CA ILE A 156 -5.35 4.23 14.10
C ILE A 156 -4.85 4.18 15.54
N ILE A 157 -3.61 3.72 15.71
CA ILE A 157 -3.06 3.37 17.03
C ILE A 157 -2.30 4.59 17.54
N PRO A 158 -2.82 5.32 18.55
CA PRO A 158 -2.12 6.47 19.09
C PRO A 158 -0.74 6.05 19.62
N LEU A 159 0.23 6.97 19.52
CA LEU A 159 1.61 6.78 19.99
C LEU A 159 2.42 5.68 19.27
N LEU A 160 1.84 4.94 18.32
CA LEU A 160 2.57 3.98 17.52
C LEU A 160 3.22 4.66 16.31
N TRP A 161 4.54 4.87 16.37
CA TRP A 161 5.29 5.56 15.31
C TRP A 161 6.38 4.65 14.70
N PRO A 162 6.00 3.73 13.79
CA PRO A 162 6.94 2.89 13.04
C PRO A 162 7.95 3.72 12.24
N ARG A 163 9.04 3.06 11.83
CA ARG A 163 10.03 3.66 10.93
C ARG A 163 9.43 3.82 9.53
N LEU A 164 9.93 4.78 8.77
CA LEU A 164 9.51 4.95 7.38
C LEU A 164 9.77 3.69 6.55
N THR A 165 10.87 2.98 6.80
CA THR A 165 11.17 1.69 6.15
C THR A 165 10.06 0.67 6.37
N ASP A 166 9.60 0.51 7.61
CA ASP A 166 8.49 -0.39 7.94
C ASP A 166 7.18 0.03 7.25
N VAL A 167 6.87 1.34 7.24
CA VAL A 167 5.62 1.84 6.64
C VAL A 167 5.65 1.73 5.12
N ALA A 168 6.78 2.04 4.48
CA ALA A 168 6.94 1.93 3.04
C ALA A 168 6.71 0.48 2.58
N GLU A 169 7.37 -0.48 3.23
CA GLU A 169 7.18 -1.90 2.92
C GLU A 169 5.74 -2.36 3.19
N MET A 170 5.17 -1.96 4.34
CA MET A 170 3.79 -2.26 4.70
C MET A 170 2.81 -1.77 3.64
N MET A 171 2.97 -0.54 3.14
CA MET A 171 2.12 0.01 2.09
C MET A 171 2.21 -0.78 0.79
N VAL A 172 3.42 -1.12 0.32
CA VAL A 172 3.59 -1.90 -0.92
C VAL A 172 2.97 -3.29 -0.78
N VAL A 173 3.22 -3.99 0.34
CA VAL A 173 2.62 -5.30 0.62
C VAL A 173 1.10 -5.21 0.71
N HIS A 174 0.57 -4.16 1.32
CA HIS A 174 -0.87 -3.93 1.45
C HIS A 174 -1.53 -3.72 0.08
N ILE A 175 -0.93 -2.88 -0.76
CA ILE A 175 -1.37 -2.64 -2.14
C ILE A 175 -1.35 -3.96 -2.92
N LYS A 176 -0.23 -4.71 -2.88
CA LYS A 176 -0.09 -6.01 -3.55
C LYS A 176 -1.20 -6.98 -3.18
N ARG A 177 -1.52 -7.06 -1.88
CA ARG A 177 -2.59 -7.93 -1.36
C ARG A 177 -3.95 -7.60 -1.97
N HIS A 178 -4.32 -6.33 -2.04
CA HIS A 178 -5.64 -5.90 -2.53
C HIS A 178 -5.74 -5.81 -4.05
N VAL A 179 -4.65 -5.51 -4.75
CA VAL A 179 -4.59 -5.65 -6.22
C VAL A 179 -4.81 -7.11 -6.61
N ALA A 180 -4.11 -8.05 -5.97
CA ALA A 180 -4.33 -9.48 -6.20
C ALA A 180 -5.76 -9.93 -5.84
N GLN A 181 -6.41 -9.28 -4.87
CA GLN A 181 -7.82 -9.53 -4.56
C GLN A 181 -8.73 -9.03 -5.68
N ALA A 182 -8.49 -7.82 -6.19
CA ALA A 182 -9.23 -7.26 -7.31
C ALA A 182 -9.06 -8.08 -8.59
N GLU A 183 -7.85 -8.56 -8.91
CA GLU A 183 -7.62 -9.45 -10.06
C GLU A 183 -8.42 -10.74 -9.95
N ARG A 184 -8.41 -11.39 -8.78
CA ARG A 184 -9.20 -12.60 -8.53
C ARG A 184 -10.70 -12.40 -8.75
N VAL A 185 -11.24 -11.21 -8.45
CA VAL A 185 -12.65 -10.88 -8.73
C VAL A 185 -12.93 -10.83 -10.24
N LEU A 186 -11.97 -10.39 -11.05
CA LEU A 186 -12.08 -10.40 -12.51
C LEU A 186 -11.92 -11.82 -13.07
N ASP A 187 -10.94 -12.57 -12.60
CA ASP A 187 -10.63 -13.91 -13.12
C ASP A 187 -11.73 -14.93 -12.79
N SER A 188 -12.32 -14.84 -11.59
CA SER A 188 -13.45 -15.71 -11.23
C SER A 188 -14.66 -15.52 -12.15
N ARG A 189 -14.75 -14.40 -12.88
CA ARG A 189 -15.82 -14.15 -13.85
C ARG A 189 -15.54 -14.77 -15.21
N ALA A 190 -14.28 -14.76 -15.64
CA ALA A 190 -13.87 -15.38 -16.90
C ALA A 190 -14.06 -16.90 -16.88
N ALA A 191 -13.96 -17.52 -15.70
CA ALA A 191 -14.21 -18.96 -15.53
C ALA A 191 -15.71 -19.34 -15.48
N THR A 192 -16.61 -18.37 -15.33
CA THR A 192 -18.06 -18.60 -15.22
C THR A 192 -18.87 -18.01 -16.38
N SER A 193 -18.20 -17.49 -17.41
CA SER A 193 -18.81 -16.95 -18.63
C SER A 193 -18.44 -17.84 -19.81
#